data_AF-A0A7S4JWI4-F1
#
_entry.id   AF-A0A7S4JWI4-F1
#
_cell.length_a   1.000
_cell.length_b   1.000
_cell.length_c   1.000
_cell.angle_alpha   90.00
_cell.angle_beta   90.00
_cell.angle_gamma   90.00
#
_symmetry.space_group_name_H-M   'P 1'
#
loop_
_entity.id
_entity.type
_entity.pdbx_description
1 polymer ?
#
loop_
_entity_poly.entity_id
_entity_poly.type
_entity_poly.pdbx_seq_one_letter_code
_entity_poly.pdbx_strand_id
1 'polypeptide(L)'
;MTTKSGSSVATAAARGQPKKKGGGGGGGGGPKKTRFDGLDVAAMTAHVRRTLLGHRLANVYDGEGGEGDKNTYLFKLADTSASKSGGDETVDDDAAGGEPKQQSSGGRSMLLVESGVRFHATSYVSAPGGGGDDGGQRAMPSPFAMKLRKHLRGLRLENANQLGNLDRVVDFRFGSGPNSHHVILELYARGNLVLTDGGYQILALLRVHEYSASKSGDNKDKA
;
A
#
# COMPACT_ATOMS: atom_id res chain seq x y z
N MET A 1 57.76 -22.05 -34.20
CA MET A 1 58.15 -23.35 -33.62
C MET A 1 58.76 -23.10 -32.25
N THR A 2 58.28 -23.85 -31.26
CA THR A 2 58.86 -24.14 -29.93
C THR A 2 59.12 -23.02 -28.92
N THR A 3 58.23 -23.03 -27.93
CA THR A 3 58.30 -22.47 -26.59
C THR A 3 59.27 -23.24 -25.68
N LYS A 4 59.82 -22.57 -24.64
CA LYS A 4 59.84 -23.00 -23.23
C LYS A 4 60.73 -22.05 -22.40
N SER A 5 60.14 -21.19 -21.58
CA SER A 5 60.77 -20.68 -20.36
C SER A 5 60.10 -21.36 -19.18
N GLY A 6 60.92 -21.98 -18.33
CA GLY A 6 60.50 -22.53 -17.04
C GLY A 6 60.48 -21.41 -16.00
N SER A 7 59.43 -21.41 -15.17
CA SER A 7 59.38 -20.62 -13.94
C SER A 7 58.97 -21.54 -12.79
N SER A 8 59.74 -21.43 -11.72
CA SER A 8 59.74 -22.22 -10.49
C SER A 8 58.52 -21.98 -9.62
N VAL A 9 58.06 -23.06 -8.98
CA VAL A 9 57.06 -23.08 -7.90
C VAL A 9 57.76 -23.14 -6.55
N ALA A 10 57.34 -22.28 -5.60
CA ALA A 10 57.39 -22.45 -4.12
C ALA A 10 57.25 -21.06 -3.47
N THR A 11 56.52 -20.76 -2.39
CA THR A 11 55.58 -21.47 -1.51
C THR A 11 54.83 -20.38 -0.74
N ALA A 12 53.52 -20.53 -0.56
CA ALA A 12 52.66 -19.57 0.13
C ALA A 12 52.88 -19.58 1.66
N ALA A 13 53.10 -18.41 2.25
CA ALA A 13 53.15 -18.21 3.70
C ALA A 13 51.78 -17.79 4.26
N ALA A 14 51.53 -18.19 5.50
CA ALA A 14 50.24 -18.38 6.14
C ALA A 14 49.44 -17.12 6.52
N ARG A 15 48.12 -17.32 6.56
CA ARG A 15 47.06 -16.43 7.05
C ARG A 15 47.30 -15.94 8.49
N GLY A 16 47.24 -14.61 8.70
CA GLY A 16 47.01 -14.01 10.02
C GLY A 16 45.51 -13.83 10.30
N GLN A 17 45.03 -14.45 11.38
CA GLN A 17 43.68 -14.22 11.93
C GLN A 17 43.66 -12.94 12.78
N PRO A 18 42.62 -12.08 12.71
CA PRO A 18 42.39 -11.08 13.74
C PRO A 18 41.66 -11.69 14.95
N LYS A 19 42.17 -11.37 16.14
CA LYS A 19 41.75 -11.85 17.46
C LYS A 19 40.29 -11.47 17.77
N LYS A 20 39.48 -12.45 18.20
CA LYS A 20 38.20 -12.22 18.87
C LYS A 20 38.41 -11.52 20.22
N LYS A 21 37.83 -10.34 20.41
CA LYS A 21 37.46 -9.85 21.75
C LYS A 21 36.00 -10.24 22.01
N GLY A 22 35.77 -11.21 22.89
CA GLY A 22 34.54 -11.24 23.70
C GLY A 22 34.63 -10.14 24.77
N GLY A 23 33.59 -9.68 25.42
CA GLY A 23 32.18 -10.01 25.48
C GLY A 23 31.60 -9.23 26.66
N GLY A 24 30.32 -8.87 26.61
CA GLY A 24 29.59 -8.15 27.66
C GLY A 24 28.63 -7.14 27.02
N GLY A 25 27.34 -7.08 27.33
CA GLY A 25 26.49 -7.75 28.30
C GLY A 25 25.04 -7.56 27.85
N GLY A 26 24.12 -8.31 28.44
CA GLY A 26 22.75 -8.48 27.96
C GLY A 26 21.89 -7.21 27.90
N GLY A 27 20.95 -7.23 26.96
CA GLY A 27 19.75 -6.41 26.95
C GLY A 27 18.63 -7.22 26.31
N GLY A 28 17.58 -7.50 27.08
CA GLY A 28 16.46 -8.35 26.68
C GLY A 28 15.80 -7.85 25.39
N GLY A 29 15.89 -8.65 24.33
CA GLY A 29 15.16 -8.41 23.10
C GLY A 29 13.74 -8.96 23.24
N GLY A 30 12.79 -8.11 23.63
CA GLY A 30 11.39 -8.36 23.27
C GLY A 30 11.28 -8.59 21.76
N PRO A 31 10.21 -9.24 21.26
CA PRO A 31 10.08 -9.58 19.85
C PRO A 31 10.35 -8.33 19.01
N LYS A 32 11.41 -8.38 18.19
CA LYS A 32 11.73 -7.30 17.25
C LYS A 32 10.56 -7.22 16.29
N LYS A 33 9.70 -6.21 16.47
CA LYS A 33 8.61 -5.92 15.54
C LYS A 33 9.26 -5.53 14.21
N THR A 34 9.31 -6.49 13.28
CA THR A 34 9.77 -6.24 11.93
C THR A 34 8.83 -5.23 11.28
N ARG A 35 9.38 -4.09 10.84
CA ARG A 35 8.63 -3.07 10.11
C ARG A 35 8.37 -3.59 8.70
N PHE A 36 7.19 -3.28 8.17
CA PHE A 36 6.82 -3.52 6.78
C PHE A 36 7.86 -2.87 5.85
N ASP A 37 8.64 -3.71 5.17
CA ASP A 37 9.83 -3.31 4.44
C ASP A 37 9.57 -3.14 2.92
N GLY A 38 10.63 -2.85 2.16
CA GLY A 38 10.52 -2.66 0.71
C GLY A 38 10.11 -3.92 -0.05
N LEU A 39 10.46 -5.11 0.46
CA LEU A 39 10.07 -6.39 -0.14
C LEU A 39 8.61 -6.71 0.18
N ASP A 40 8.16 -6.43 1.40
CA ASP A 40 6.74 -6.53 1.78
C ASP A 40 5.88 -5.63 0.89
N VAL A 41 6.34 -4.41 0.61
CA VAL A 41 5.69 -3.48 -0.32
C VAL A 41 5.64 -4.04 -1.74
N ALA A 42 6.74 -4.61 -2.23
CA ALA A 42 6.77 -5.21 -3.56
C ALA A 42 5.77 -6.37 -3.66
N ALA A 43 5.77 -7.27 -2.67
CA ALA A 43 4.87 -8.41 -2.60
C ALA A 43 3.40 -7.99 -2.51
N MET A 44 3.06 -7.03 -1.65
CA MET A 44 1.68 -6.56 -1.51
C MET A 44 1.21 -5.76 -2.73
N THR A 45 2.08 -4.96 -3.34
CA THR A 45 1.78 -4.30 -4.62
C THR A 45 1.45 -5.35 -5.69
N ALA A 46 2.26 -6.40 -5.82
CA ALA A 46 2.01 -7.48 -6.78
C ALA A 46 0.70 -8.22 -6.48
N HIS A 47 0.36 -8.41 -5.20
CA HIS A 47 -0.91 -9.01 -4.80
C HIS A 47 -2.10 -8.11 -5.17
N VAL A 48 -2.08 -6.82 -4.81
CA VAL A 48 -3.12 -5.84 -5.18
C VAL A 48 -3.31 -5.79 -6.69
N ARG A 49 -2.21 -5.79 -7.45
CA ARG A 49 -2.27 -5.79 -8.92
C ARG A 49 -3.04 -7.00 -9.48
N ARG A 50 -2.90 -8.16 -8.83
CA ARG A 50 -3.54 -9.42 -9.25
C ARG A 50 -5.01 -9.49 -8.86
N THR A 51 -5.37 -8.93 -7.71
CA THR A 51 -6.69 -9.16 -7.09
C THR A 51 -7.64 -7.98 -7.15
N LEU A 52 -7.15 -6.75 -7.35
CA LEU A 52 -7.96 -5.53 -7.19
C LEU A 52 -7.97 -4.58 -8.39
N LEU A 53 -7.09 -4.74 -9.39
CA LEU A 53 -7.13 -3.89 -10.58
C LEU A 53 -8.44 -4.07 -11.34
N GLY A 54 -8.93 -2.99 -11.93
CA GLY A 54 -10.19 -2.94 -12.64
C GLY A 54 -11.42 -2.82 -11.73
N HIS A 55 -11.32 -3.14 -10.43
CA HIS A 55 -12.41 -2.92 -9.48
C HIS A 55 -12.69 -1.42 -9.30
N ARG A 56 -13.96 -1.06 -9.09
CA ARG A 56 -14.35 0.33 -8.83
C ARG A 56 -14.37 0.64 -7.36
N LEU A 57 -13.87 1.81 -6.97
CA LEU A 57 -13.98 2.26 -5.58
C LEU A 57 -15.43 2.62 -5.26
N ALA A 58 -16.08 1.76 -4.46
CA ALA A 58 -17.46 1.95 -4.04
C ALA A 58 -17.56 2.89 -2.83
N ASN A 59 -16.65 2.79 -1.88
CA ASN A 59 -16.62 3.67 -0.71
C ASN A 59 -15.25 3.66 -0.02
N VAL A 60 -15.00 4.66 0.84
CA VAL A 60 -13.83 4.71 1.73
C VAL A 60 -14.32 4.88 3.15
N TYR A 61 -13.83 4.08 4.09
CA TYR A 61 -14.16 4.19 5.51
C TYR A 61 -12.92 4.59 6.30
N ASP A 62 -13.11 5.38 7.36
CA ASP A 62 -12.10 5.50 8.40
C ASP A 62 -12.01 4.17 9.15
N GLY A 63 -10.80 3.67 9.36
CA GLY A 63 -10.55 2.50 10.19
C GLY A 63 -10.29 2.91 11.64
N GLU A 64 -10.48 1.96 12.56
CA GLU A 64 -10.01 2.10 13.93
C GLU A 64 -8.48 1.92 13.91
N GLY A 65 -7.75 3.03 14.02
CA GLY A 65 -6.32 3.01 14.28
C GLY A 65 -6.04 2.73 15.76
N GLY A 66 -4.80 2.38 16.09
CA GLY A 66 -4.35 2.38 17.49
C GLY A 66 -4.55 3.76 18.13
N GLU A 67 -4.63 3.78 19.46
CA GLU A 67 -4.93 4.98 20.25
C GLU A 67 -4.08 6.20 19.82
N GLY A 68 -4.76 7.26 19.37
CA GLY A 68 -4.17 8.59 19.12
C GLY A 68 -4.16 9.09 17.67
N ASP A 69 -3.96 8.24 16.65
CA ASP A 69 -3.80 8.68 15.25
C ASP A 69 -4.78 7.96 14.31
N LYS A 70 -5.68 8.73 13.66
CA LYS A 70 -6.52 8.21 12.55
C LYS A 70 -5.69 8.08 11.28
N ASN A 71 -4.98 6.96 11.12
CA ASN A 71 -4.10 6.69 9.97
C ASN A 71 -4.56 5.51 9.11
N THR A 72 -5.66 4.87 9.47
CA THR A 72 -6.20 3.69 8.79
C THR A 72 -7.41 4.05 7.95
N TYR A 73 -7.44 3.57 6.72
CA TYR A 73 -8.55 3.71 5.80
C TYR A 73 -8.88 2.37 5.15
N LEU A 74 -10.17 2.11 4.92
CA LEU A 74 -10.65 0.90 4.26
C LEU A 74 -11.36 1.27 2.95
N PHE A 75 -10.75 0.88 1.84
CA PHE A 75 -11.22 1.15 0.49
C PHE A 75 -12.08 -0.03 0.04
N LYS A 76 -13.39 0.16 -0.02
CA LYS A 76 -14.32 -0.86 -0.51
C LYS A 76 -14.33 -0.82 -2.04
N LEU A 77 -13.90 -1.91 -2.66
CA LEU A 77 -13.81 -2.08 -4.10
C LEU A 77 -14.89 -3.06 -4.56
N ALA A 78 -15.66 -2.64 -5.57
CA ALA A 78 -16.66 -3.47 -6.22
C ALA A 78 -16.05 -4.11 -7.46
N ASP A 79 -16.10 -5.44 -7.53
CA ASP A 79 -15.75 -6.17 -8.74
C ASP A 79 -16.73 -5.81 -9.86
N THR A 80 -16.17 -5.52 -11.03
CA THR A 80 -16.92 -5.15 -12.24
C THR A 80 -16.74 -6.14 -13.38
N SER A 81 -15.99 -7.24 -13.13
CA SER A 81 -15.90 -8.37 -14.05
C SER A 81 -17.22 -9.15 -14.08
N ALA A 82 -17.93 -9.21 -12.95
CA ALA A 82 -19.23 -9.88 -12.82
C ALA A 82 -20.40 -9.15 -13.51
N SER A 83 -20.27 -7.86 -13.85
CA SER A 83 -21.36 -7.08 -14.45
C SER A 83 -21.39 -7.14 -16.00
N LYS A 84 -20.63 -8.06 -16.62
CA LYS A 84 -20.54 -8.22 -18.09
C LYS A 84 -21.17 -9.51 -18.64
N SER A 85 -21.90 -10.29 -17.83
CA SER A 85 -22.63 -11.47 -18.31
C SER A 85 -24.13 -11.26 -18.57
N GLY A 86 -24.61 -10.01 -18.64
CA GLY A 86 -25.99 -9.69 -18.97
C GLY A 86 -26.12 -9.21 -20.41
N GLY A 87 -26.03 -10.12 -21.37
CA GLY A 87 -26.28 -9.87 -22.78
C GLY A 87 -27.21 -10.96 -23.32
N ASP A 88 -28.40 -10.53 -23.72
CA ASP A 88 -29.36 -11.21 -24.61
C ASP A 88 -30.04 -12.49 -24.05
N GLU A 89 -31.23 -12.31 -23.45
CA GLU A 89 -32.19 -13.40 -23.27
C GLU A 89 -33.01 -13.53 -24.56
N THR A 90 -32.52 -14.33 -25.51
CA THR A 90 -33.40 -14.97 -26.49
C THR A 90 -34.19 -16.06 -25.77
N VAL A 91 -35.51 -15.90 -25.80
CA VAL A 91 -36.50 -16.90 -25.38
C VAL A 91 -36.35 -18.12 -26.30
N ASP A 92 -36.24 -19.33 -25.74
CA ASP A 92 -37.05 -20.53 -26.08
C ASP A 92 -36.38 -21.85 -25.57
N ASP A 93 -37.19 -22.56 -24.77
CA ASP A 93 -37.36 -23.99 -24.49
C ASP A 93 -36.23 -25.05 -24.31
N ASP A 94 -36.45 -25.81 -23.22
CA ASP A 94 -36.26 -27.26 -23.04
C ASP A 94 -34.94 -27.89 -22.52
N ALA A 95 -35.15 -28.91 -21.69
CA ALA A 95 -34.26 -29.98 -21.21
C ALA A 95 -33.25 -29.73 -20.05
N ALA A 96 -33.74 -30.10 -18.86
CA ALA A 96 -33.12 -30.84 -17.75
C ALA A 96 -31.59 -31.12 -17.76
N GLY A 97 -30.95 -30.73 -16.64
CA GLY A 97 -29.66 -31.30 -16.19
C GLY A 97 -28.57 -30.25 -15.98
N GLY A 98 -28.64 -29.49 -14.90
CA GLY A 98 -27.58 -28.55 -14.51
C GLY A 98 -27.29 -28.65 -13.02
N GLU A 99 -26.07 -29.06 -12.69
CA GLU A 99 -25.48 -28.96 -11.35
C GLU A 99 -25.74 -27.56 -10.75
N PRO A 100 -25.91 -27.43 -9.41
CA PRO A 100 -26.14 -26.12 -8.82
C PRO A 100 -24.95 -25.22 -9.14
N LYS A 101 -25.17 -24.23 -10.03
CA LYS A 101 -24.25 -23.11 -10.23
C LYS A 101 -24.01 -22.49 -8.86
N GLN A 102 -22.82 -22.75 -8.32
CA GLN A 102 -22.33 -22.11 -7.11
C GLN A 102 -22.42 -20.60 -7.37
N GLN A 103 -23.43 -19.97 -6.78
CA GLN A 103 -23.65 -18.54 -6.86
C GLN A 103 -22.42 -17.91 -6.22
N SER A 104 -21.44 -17.53 -7.04
CA SER A 104 -20.22 -16.92 -6.55
C SER A 104 -20.66 -15.64 -5.86
N SER A 105 -20.64 -15.64 -4.53
CA SER A 105 -20.89 -14.45 -3.74
C SER A 105 -19.89 -13.41 -4.24
N GLY A 106 -20.34 -12.44 -5.05
CA GLY A 106 -19.50 -11.43 -5.66
C GLY A 106 -18.65 -10.80 -4.56
N GLY A 107 -17.39 -11.23 -4.48
CA GLY A 107 -16.61 -11.08 -3.27
C GLY A 107 -16.39 -9.61 -2.98
N ARG A 108 -16.88 -9.13 -1.83
CA ARG A 108 -16.60 -7.75 -1.40
C ARG A 108 -15.10 -7.63 -1.17
N SER A 109 -14.42 -7.01 -2.12
CA SER A 109 -12.99 -6.82 -2.08
C SER A 109 -12.70 -5.52 -1.36
N MET A 110 -11.84 -5.54 -0.34
CA MET A 110 -11.43 -4.33 0.37
C MET A 110 -9.91 -4.19 0.31
N LEU A 111 -9.44 -2.96 0.35
CA LEU A 111 -8.03 -2.62 0.52
C LEU A 111 -7.89 -1.85 1.82
N LEU A 112 -7.22 -2.45 2.81
CA LEU A 112 -6.82 -1.76 4.03
C LEU A 112 -5.56 -0.95 3.72
N VAL A 113 -5.57 0.33 4.11
CA VAL A 113 -4.46 1.25 3.94
C VAL A 113 -4.17 1.91 5.28
N GLU A 114 -3.03 1.59 5.87
CA GLU A 114 -2.59 2.11 7.16
C GLU A 114 -1.28 2.87 6.97
N SER A 115 -1.39 4.20 6.96
CA SER A 115 -0.25 5.08 6.72
C SER A 115 0.84 4.86 7.77
N GLY A 116 2.08 4.69 7.32
CA GLY A 116 3.24 4.41 8.17
C GLY A 116 3.41 2.95 8.57
N VAL A 117 2.44 2.08 8.27
CA VAL A 117 2.39 0.71 8.81
C VAL A 117 2.29 -0.36 7.73
N ARG A 118 1.20 -0.41 6.95
CA ARG A 118 0.95 -1.51 5.98
C ARG A 118 -0.18 -1.19 5.01
N PHE A 119 -0.30 -2.01 3.97
CA PHE A 119 -1.50 -2.11 3.17
C PHE A 119 -1.70 -3.56 2.70
N HIS A 120 -2.95 -3.99 2.52
CA HIS A 120 -3.25 -5.32 1.99
C HIS A 120 -4.71 -5.42 1.55
N ALA A 121 -4.98 -6.32 0.60
CA ALA A 121 -6.33 -6.72 0.27
C ALA A 121 -6.92 -7.55 1.42
N THR A 122 -8.21 -7.37 1.70
CA THR A 122 -8.94 -8.13 2.72
C THR A 122 -10.41 -8.29 2.33
N SER A 123 -11.02 -9.39 2.77
CA SER A 123 -12.47 -9.63 2.69
C SER A 123 -13.18 -9.30 4.00
N TYR A 124 -12.42 -8.99 5.07
CA TYR A 124 -12.97 -8.76 6.39
C TYR A 124 -13.60 -7.37 6.48
N VAL A 125 -14.87 -7.34 6.91
CA VAL A 125 -15.65 -6.13 7.08
C VAL A 125 -15.58 -5.70 8.54
N SER A 126 -14.53 -4.96 8.90
CA SER A 126 -14.56 -4.11 10.09
C SER A 126 -14.57 -2.65 9.66
N ALA A 127 -15.68 -2.24 9.08
CA ALA A 127 -16.02 -0.82 9.08
C ALA A 127 -16.58 -0.50 10.48
N PRO A 128 -16.18 0.61 11.12
CA PRO A 128 -16.82 1.04 12.35
C PRO A 128 -18.31 1.29 12.05
N GLY A 129 -19.17 0.51 12.71
CA GLY A 129 -20.63 0.57 12.57
C GLY A 129 -21.28 -0.45 11.61
N GLY A 130 -20.78 -1.69 11.51
CA GLY A 130 -21.44 -2.67 10.64
C GLY A 130 -21.01 -4.12 10.82
N GLY A 131 -21.26 -4.68 12.00
CA GLY A 131 -21.10 -6.10 12.29
C GLY A 131 -22.17 -6.58 13.27
N GLY A 132 -23.43 -6.30 12.99
CA GLY A 132 -24.55 -6.74 13.84
C GLY A 132 -25.80 -5.90 13.59
N ASP A 133 -26.94 -6.52 13.81
CA ASP A 133 -28.29 -5.96 13.95
C ASP A 133 -28.41 -4.96 15.13
N ASP A 134 -27.31 -4.30 15.50
CA ASP A 134 -27.24 -3.42 16.65
C ASP A 134 -26.86 -2.03 16.15
N GLY A 135 -27.69 -1.04 16.50
CA GLY A 135 -27.77 0.31 15.92
C GLY A 135 -26.56 1.22 16.17
N GLY A 136 -25.34 0.71 15.96
CA GLY A 136 -24.10 1.46 16.04
C GLY A 136 -24.10 2.63 15.05
N GLN A 137 -24.08 3.85 15.59
CA GLN A 137 -24.01 5.08 14.80
C GLN A 137 -22.89 5.00 13.77
N ARG A 138 -23.26 5.13 12.49
CA ARG A 138 -22.29 5.35 11.41
C ARG A 138 -21.51 6.62 11.73
N ALA A 139 -20.31 6.46 12.25
CA ALA A 139 -19.43 7.58 12.55
C ALA A 139 -19.26 8.45 11.30
N MET A 140 -19.34 9.76 11.47
CA MET A 140 -19.14 10.69 10.36
C MET A 140 -17.71 10.50 9.80
N PRO A 141 -17.55 10.41 8.48
CA PRO A 141 -16.25 10.24 7.85
C PRO A 141 -15.34 11.43 8.15
N SER A 142 -14.03 11.19 8.27
CA SER A 142 -13.06 12.28 8.43
C SER A 142 -13.03 13.22 7.21
N PRO A 143 -12.56 14.47 7.37
CA PRO A 143 -12.38 15.39 6.24
C PRO A 143 -11.52 14.80 5.11
N PHE A 144 -10.46 14.07 5.47
CA PHE A 144 -9.62 13.38 4.49
C PHE A 144 -10.36 12.24 3.78
N ALA A 145 -11.11 11.39 4.52
CA ALA A 145 -11.96 10.37 3.92
C ALA A 145 -13.00 10.98 2.96
N MET A 146 -13.56 12.15 3.30
CA MET A 146 -14.49 12.86 2.42
C MET A 146 -13.82 13.38 1.15
N LYS A 147 -12.56 13.85 1.21
CA LYS A 147 -11.78 14.20 0.02
C LYS A 147 -11.54 12.97 -0.86
N LEU A 148 -11.10 11.85 -0.28
CA LEU A 148 -10.95 10.59 -1.03
C LEU A 148 -12.27 10.17 -1.70
N ARG A 149 -13.39 10.20 -0.97
CA ARG A 149 -14.72 9.86 -1.52
C ARG A 149 -15.11 10.78 -2.68
N LYS A 150 -14.87 12.09 -2.55
CA LYS A 150 -15.20 13.08 -3.59
C LYS A 150 -14.45 12.81 -4.90
N HIS A 151 -13.17 12.48 -4.81
CA HIS A 151 -12.29 12.38 -5.99
C HIS A 151 -12.20 10.96 -6.57
N LEU A 152 -12.35 9.92 -5.75
CA LEU A 152 -12.02 8.56 -6.16
C LEU A 152 -13.24 7.65 -6.34
N ARG A 153 -14.40 7.97 -5.73
CA ARG A 153 -15.56 7.08 -5.78
C ARG A 153 -16.07 6.91 -7.20
N GLY A 154 -16.35 5.65 -7.57
CA GLY A 154 -16.77 5.26 -8.92
C GLY A 154 -15.61 5.07 -9.90
N LEU A 155 -14.42 5.59 -9.60
CA LEU A 155 -13.24 5.36 -10.43
C LEU A 155 -12.72 3.93 -10.27
N ARG A 156 -12.17 3.38 -11.35
CA ARG A 156 -11.51 2.07 -11.37
C ARG A 156 -10.10 2.19 -10.82
N LEU A 157 -9.65 1.23 -10.01
CA LEU A 157 -8.23 1.10 -9.72
C LEU A 157 -7.52 0.61 -10.98
N GLU A 158 -6.83 1.51 -11.67
CA GLU A 158 -6.18 1.24 -12.96
C GLU A 158 -4.73 0.79 -12.79
N ASN A 159 -4.07 1.21 -11.70
CA ASN A 159 -2.70 0.79 -11.43
C ASN A 159 -2.36 0.82 -9.94
N ALA A 160 -1.35 0.04 -9.56
CA ALA A 160 -0.71 0.08 -8.25
C ALA A 160 0.79 -0.16 -8.44
N ASN A 161 1.63 0.83 -8.15
CA ASN A 161 3.07 0.74 -8.37
C ASN A 161 3.82 1.10 -7.10
N GLN A 162 4.83 0.29 -6.75
CA GLN A 162 5.86 0.71 -5.81
C GLN A 162 6.72 1.77 -6.52
N LEU A 163 6.92 2.92 -5.87
CA LEU A 163 7.81 3.95 -6.38
C LEU A 163 9.25 3.62 -5.97
N GLY A 164 10.24 4.00 -6.78
CA GLY A 164 11.65 3.74 -6.49
C GLY A 164 12.04 2.24 -6.44
N ASN A 165 13.31 1.97 -6.20
CA ASN A 165 13.81 0.60 -6.06
C ASN A 165 13.71 0.17 -4.58
N LEU A 166 12.77 -0.74 -4.27
CA LEU A 166 12.48 -1.21 -2.91
C LEU A 166 12.13 -0.09 -1.91
N ASP A 167 11.64 1.05 -2.40
CA ASP A 167 11.17 2.15 -1.56
C ASP A 167 9.84 1.78 -0.89
N ARG A 168 9.56 2.36 0.27
CA ARG A 168 8.33 2.06 1.03
C ARG A 168 7.22 3.06 0.70
N VAL A 169 7.05 3.29 -0.60
CA VAL A 169 6.04 4.20 -1.16
C VAL A 169 5.29 3.48 -2.27
N VAL A 170 3.96 3.59 -2.25
CA VAL A 170 3.08 2.99 -3.26
C VAL A 170 2.16 4.05 -3.83
N ASP A 171 2.05 4.07 -5.15
CA ASP A 171 1.09 4.88 -5.90
C ASP A 171 -0.07 4.00 -6.40
N PHE A 172 -1.27 4.26 -5.89
CA PHE A 172 -2.51 3.71 -6.40
C PHE A 172 -3.18 4.72 -7.34
N ARG A 173 -3.26 4.39 -8.64
CA ARG A 173 -3.92 5.22 -9.63
C ARG A 173 -5.37 4.78 -9.84
N PHE A 174 -6.29 5.71 -9.63
CA PHE A 174 -7.71 5.54 -9.91
C PHE A 174 -8.13 6.34 -11.14
N GLY A 175 -8.92 5.75 -12.03
CA GLY A 175 -9.36 6.38 -13.26
C GLY A 175 -8.25 6.52 -14.30
N SER A 176 -8.61 7.08 -15.46
CA SER A 176 -7.73 7.20 -16.61
C SER A 176 -7.90 8.54 -17.30
N GLY A 177 -6.89 8.93 -18.09
CA GLY A 177 -6.88 10.19 -18.82
C GLY A 177 -7.04 11.40 -17.89
N PRO A 178 -7.85 12.41 -18.28
CA PRO A 178 -8.05 13.63 -17.49
C PRO A 178 -8.73 13.42 -16.13
N ASN A 179 -9.42 12.29 -15.94
CA ASN A 179 -10.12 11.98 -14.68
C ASN A 179 -9.33 10.96 -13.83
N SER A 180 -8.02 10.89 -14.03
CA SER A 180 -7.15 10.09 -13.18
C SER A 180 -6.80 10.84 -11.90
N HIS A 181 -6.64 10.10 -10.82
CA HIS A 181 -6.26 10.58 -9.50
C HIS A 181 -5.33 9.56 -8.87
N HIS A 182 -4.40 10.02 -8.03
CA HIS A 182 -3.43 9.15 -7.37
C HIS A 182 -3.59 9.21 -5.86
N VAL A 183 -3.40 8.06 -5.21
CA VAL A 183 -3.25 7.95 -3.77
C VAL A 183 -1.85 7.41 -3.51
N ILE A 184 -0.98 8.28 -3.00
CA ILE A 184 0.39 7.94 -2.66
C ILE A 184 0.43 7.61 -1.17
N LEU A 185 0.80 6.38 -0.85
CA LEU A 185 0.95 5.86 0.50
C LEU A 185 2.43 5.83 0.87
N GLU A 186 2.79 6.53 1.94
CA GLU A 186 4.14 6.47 2.53
C GLU A 186 4.13 5.63 3.81
N LEU A 187 5.08 4.70 3.92
CA LEU A 187 5.23 3.78 5.05
C LEU A 187 6.50 4.07 5.88
N TYR A 188 6.97 5.32 5.82
CA TYR A 188 8.10 5.84 6.59
C TYR A 188 7.64 6.47 7.91
N ALA A 189 8.36 6.23 9.02
CA ALA A 189 8.07 6.87 10.32
C ALA A 189 6.58 6.79 10.72
N ARG A 190 5.85 7.92 10.75
CA ARG A 190 4.39 8.01 10.98
C ARG A 190 3.56 7.80 9.71
N GLY A 191 4.19 7.92 8.55
CA GLY A 191 3.62 7.83 7.21
C GLY A 191 2.86 9.07 6.77
N ASN A 192 2.49 9.08 5.50
CA ASN A 192 1.50 9.98 4.95
C ASN A 192 0.57 9.26 3.95
N LEU A 193 -0.53 9.91 3.65
CA LEU A 193 -1.43 9.57 2.55
C LEU A 193 -1.68 10.85 1.78
N VAL A 194 -1.31 10.85 0.50
CA VAL A 194 -1.38 12.01 -0.36
C VAL A 194 -2.37 11.71 -1.48
N LEU A 195 -3.39 12.56 -1.61
CA LEU A 195 -4.32 12.52 -2.73
C LEU A 195 -3.90 13.58 -3.75
N THR A 196 -3.72 13.18 -5.00
CA THR A 196 -3.42 14.10 -6.10
C THR A 196 -4.40 13.93 -7.26
N ASP A 197 -4.43 14.91 -8.15
CA ASP A 197 -5.00 14.73 -9.49
C ASP A 197 -4.05 13.91 -10.40
N GLY A 198 -4.43 13.73 -11.66
CA GLY A 198 -3.65 13.00 -12.67
C GLY A 198 -2.35 13.70 -13.10
N GLY A 199 -2.18 14.98 -12.78
CA GLY A 199 -0.96 15.76 -12.98
C GLY A 199 -0.05 15.79 -11.76
N TYR A 200 -0.33 14.96 -10.74
CA TYR A 200 0.36 14.95 -9.45
C TYR A 200 0.29 16.27 -8.67
N GLN A 201 -0.73 17.11 -8.93
CA GLN A 201 -1.01 18.26 -8.07
C GLN A 201 -1.73 17.79 -6.81
N ILE A 202 -1.23 18.19 -5.63
CA ILE A 202 -1.76 17.77 -4.33
C ILE A 202 -3.14 18.37 -4.11
N LEU A 203 -4.12 17.51 -3.84
CA LEU A 203 -5.50 17.88 -3.53
C LEU A 203 -5.81 17.77 -2.02
N ALA A 204 -5.18 16.82 -1.34
CA ALA A 204 -5.29 16.65 0.11
C ALA A 204 -4.10 15.86 0.67
N LEU A 205 -3.75 16.15 1.92
CA LEU A 205 -2.75 15.43 2.70
C LEU A 205 -3.40 14.91 3.97
N LEU A 206 -3.08 13.67 4.37
CA LEU A 206 -3.45 13.17 5.69
C LEU A 206 -2.74 13.96 6.79
N ARG A 207 -1.45 14.26 6.58
CA ARG A 207 -0.63 15.07 7.49
C ARG A 207 0.08 16.16 6.71
N VAL A 208 -0.01 17.39 7.22
CA VAL A 208 0.73 18.56 6.74
C VAL A 208 1.96 18.74 7.63
N HIS A 209 3.12 18.90 7.02
CA HIS A 209 4.36 19.23 7.73
C HIS A 209 4.79 20.64 7.32
N GLU A 210 4.79 21.56 8.28
CA GLU A 210 5.42 22.86 8.11
C GLU A 210 6.88 22.76 8.53
N TYR A 211 7.79 23.04 7.60
CA TYR A 211 9.19 23.23 7.94
C TYR A 211 9.38 24.70 8.31
N SER A 212 9.66 24.98 9.58
CA SER A 212 10.14 26.31 9.96
C SER A 212 11.57 26.47 9.44
N ALA A 213 11.76 27.34 8.47
CA ALA A 213 13.11 27.75 8.07
C ALA A 213 13.71 28.53 9.26
N SER A 214 14.67 27.93 9.95
CA SER A 214 15.49 28.69 10.90
C SER A 214 16.26 29.75 10.13
N LYS A 215 16.02 31.03 10.46
CA LYS A 215 16.81 32.15 9.91
C LYS A 215 18.24 31.99 10.42
N SER A 216 19.15 31.51 9.58
CA SER A 216 20.58 31.56 9.86
C SER A 216 20.99 33.03 10.01
N GLY A 217 21.61 33.35 11.15
CA GLY A 217 21.81 34.71 11.62
C GLY A 217 22.65 35.61 10.70
N ASP A 218 22.22 36.85 10.59
CA ASP A 218 23.03 37.96 10.08
C ASP A 218 24.24 38.15 11.00
N ASN A 219 25.41 37.67 10.56
CA ASN A 219 26.67 38.06 11.16
C ASN A 219 26.94 39.52 10.73
N LYS A 220 26.61 40.48 11.61
CA LYS A 220 27.09 41.86 11.46
C LYS A 220 28.57 41.88 11.77
N ASP A 221 29.39 41.78 10.73
CA ASP A 221 30.77 42.23 10.78
C ASP A 221 30.75 43.73 11.12
N LYS A 222 31.13 44.04 12.37
CA LYS A 222 31.48 45.40 12.79
C LYS A 222 32.86 45.69 12.21
N ALA A 223 32.90 46.56 11.21
CA ALA A 223 34.07 47.38 10.89
C ALA A 223 34.17 48.54 11.89
#